data_AF-A0A969APT0-F1
#
_entry.id   AF-A0A969APT0-F1
#
_cell.length_a   1.000
_cell.length_b   1.000
_cell.length_c   1.000
_cell.angle_alpha   90.00
_cell.angle_beta   90.00
_cell.angle_gamma   90.00
#
_symmetry.space_group_name_H-M   'P 1'
#
loop_
_entity.id
_entity.type
_entity.pdbx_description
1 polymer ?
#
loop_
_entity_poly.entity_id
_entity_poly.type
_entity_poly.pdbx_seq_one_letter_code
_entity_poly.pdbx_strand_id
1 'polypeptide(L)'
;MADRIAEAAPTLNDKADYFGTTKTAPTGVFDRLEAQFEIAAGTMIAGLTNVVTLQFDELSRTTYPGIGSMHAGIGHGQVKNMIESRRAICGLHFTQIARIAAALQSVPEGNGSMLDNTLMIYLSDNGESHHSSGVNYGLLLLGDLGGRLKRRRYFSPGQ
;
A
#
# COMPACT_ATOMS: atom_id res chain seq x y z
N MET A 1 21.54 1.66 20.39
CA MET A 1 20.61 1.66 19.24
C MET A 1 19.38 2.52 19.55
N ALA A 2 18.75 2.34 20.71
CA ALA A 2 17.69 3.23 21.21
C ALA A 2 18.12 4.70 21.28
N ASP A 3 19.33 5.01 21.72
CA ASP A 3 19.79 6.41 21.84
C ASP A 3 19.96 7.09 20.47
N ARG A 4 20.43 6.36 19.46
CA ARG A 4 20.53 6.86 18.08
C ARG A 4 19.15 7.03 17.41
N ILE A 5 18.19 6.18 17.79
CA ILE A 5 16.80 6.32 17.34
C ILE A 5 16.15 7.53 18.02
N ALA A 6 16.41 7.76 19.30
CA ALA A 6 15.89 8.92 20.03
C ALA A 6 16.48 10.24 19.52
N GLU A 7 17.77 10.25 19.14
CA GLU A 7 18.46 11.43 18.60
C GLU A 7 18.07 11.74 17.14
N ALA A 8 17.73 10.71 16.35
CA ALA A 8 17.24 10.87 14.98
C ALA A 8 15.71 10.94 14.87
N ALA A 9 14.99 10.69 15.97
CA ALA A 9 13.55 10.75 15.99
C ALA A 9 13.11 12.18 15.65
N PRO A 10 12.28 12.37 14.62
CA PRO A 10 11.75 13.70 14.33
C PRO A 10 11.03 14.21 15.57
N THR A 11 11.33 15.45 15.96
CA THR A 11 10.50 16.16 16.93
C THR A 11 9.11 16.29 16.31
N LEU A 12 8.07 15.89 17.06
CA LEU A 12 6.68 16.09 16.65
C LEU A 12 6.49 17.60 16.45
N ASN A 13 6.53 18.00 15.19
CA ASN A 13 6.33 19.36 14.74
C ASN A 13 4.85 19.50 14.40
N ASP A 14 4.26 20.67 14.62
CA ASP A 14 2.89 20.96 14.16
C ASP A 14 2.75 20.83 12.62
N LYS A 15 3.87 20.78 11.88
CA LYS A 15 3.95 20.45 10.45
C LYS A 15 4.08 18.95 10.14
N ALA A 16 4.19 18.08 11.14
CA ALA A 16 4.07 16.63 11.02
C ALA A 16 2.61 16.19 10.91
N ASP A 17 1.75 17.07 10.38
CA ASP A 17 0.34 16.88 10.08
C ASP A 17 0.10 15.81 8.97
N TYR A 18 1.15 15.06 8.60
CA TYR A 18 1.08 13.92 7.70
C TYR A 18 0.37 12.71 8.33
N PHE A 19 0.35 12.62 9.67
CA PHE A 19 -0.24 11.55 10.46
C PHE A 19 -1.30 12.11 11.41
N GLY A 20 -2.41 12.56 10.85
CA GLY A 20 -3.54 13.07 11.64
C GLY A 20 -4.27 11.96 12.38
N THR A 21 -4.87 12.26 13.54
CA THR A 21 -5.74 11.31 14.24
C THR A 21 -6.99 11.01 13.42
N THR A 22 -7.00 9.90 12.68
CA THR A 22 -8.15 9.45 11.91
C THR A 22 -8.99 8.46 12.72
N LYS A 23 -9.86 9.03 13.57
CA LYS A 23 -11.02 8.39 14.24
C LYS A 23 -10.75 7.54 15.50
N THR A 24 -11.56 7.78 16.53
CA THR A 24 -11.60 7.06 17.82
C THR A 24 -12.77 6.05 17.90
N ALA A 25 -13.30 5.60 16.76
CA ALA A 25 -14.44 4.68 16.65
C ALA A 25 -13.97 3.21 16.48
N PRO A 26 -14.86 2.19 16.57
CA PRO A 26 -14.47 0.79 16.38
C PRO A 26 -13.70 0.60 15.06
N THR A 27 -12.53 -0.03 15.12
CA THR A 27 -11.60 -0.14 14.00
C THR A 27 -12.12 -1.12 12.95
N GLY A 28 -12.35 -0.62 11.74
CA GLY A 28 -12.62 -1.45 10.56
C GLY A 28 -11.34 -1.92 9.88
N VAL A 29 -11.50 -2.72 8.81
CA VAL A 29 -10.41 -3.08 7.88
C VAL A 29 -9.63 -1.84 7.42
N PHE A 30 -10.35 -0.74 7.18
CA PHE A 30 -9.74 0.51 6.71
C PHE A 30 -8.88 1.21 7.75
N ASP A 31 -9.34 1.30 9.00
CA ASP A 31 -8.60 2.01 10.05
C ASP A 31 -7.32 1.25 10.42
N ARG A 32 -7.36 -0.09 10.43
CA ARG A 32 -6.15 -0.91 10.60
C ARG A 32 -5.16 -0.70 9.47
N LEU A 33 -5.62 -0.68 8.22
CA LEU A 33 -4.77 -0.48 7.07
C LEU A 33 -4.13 0.90 7.08
N GLU A 34 -4.91 1.93 7.36
CA GLU A 34 -4.42 3.29 7.47
C GLU A 34 -3.31 3.38 8.52
N ALA A 35 -3.54 2.88 9.74
CA ALA A 35 -2.52 2.88 10.78
C ALA A 35 -1.24 2.12 10.38
N GLN A 36 -1.37 0.97 9.72
CA GLN A 36 -0.21 0.20 9.23
C GLN A 36 0.58 0.96 8.15
N PHE A 37 -0.10 1.68 7.27
CA PHE A 37 0.50 2.48 6.22
C PHE A 37 1.21 3.72 6.78
N GLU A 38 0.65 4.33 7.82
CA GLU A 38 1.27 5.44 8.53
C GLU A 38 2.53 5.00 9.28
N ILE A 39 2.47 3.87 9.99
CA ILE A 39 3.66 3.27 10.62
C ILE A 39 4.73 2.95 9.56
N ALA A 40 4.34 2.39 8.42
CA ALA A 40 5.27 2.11 7.32
C ALA A 40 5.96 3.37 6.81
N ALA A 41 5.21 4.42 6.48
CA ALA A 41 5.77 5.69 6.05
C ALA A 41 6.66 6.31 7.13
N GLY A 42 6.20 6.32 8.39
CA GLY A 42 6.96 6.86 9.52
C GLY A 42 8.29 6.14 9.74
N THR A 43 8.31 4.80 9.69
CA THR A 43 9.55 4.02 9.83
C THR A 43 10.54 4.24 8.69
N MET A 44 10.06 4.44 7.46
CA MET A 44 10.91 4.84 6.33
C MET A 44 11.48 6.24 6.54
N ILE A 45 10.62 7.23 6.80
CA ILE A 45 11.00 8.64 6.98
C ILE A 45 11.99 8.81 8.14
N ALA A 46 11.79 8.08 9.24
CA ALA A 46 12.70 8.10 10.39
C ALA A 46 14.02 7.33 10.14
N GLY A 47 14.21 6.73 8.96
CA GLY A 47 15.41 5.98 8.62
C GLY A 47 15.57 4.67 9.40
N LEU A 48 14.48 4.12 9.95
CA LEU A 48 14.50 2.87 10.72
C LEU A 48 14.57 1.65 9.80
N THR A 49 14.02 1.75 8.59
CA THR A 49 14.10 0.72 7.56
C THR A 49 14.04 1.35 6.16
N ASN A 50 14.64 0.69 5.18
CA ASN A 50 14.55 1.03 3.76
C ASN A 50 13.57 0.13 2.99
N VAL A 51 13.00 -0.88 3.66
CA VAL A 51 12.11 -1.87 3.04
C VAL A 51 10.93 -2.13 3.97
N VAL A 52 9.72 -2.11 3.41
CA VAL A 52 8.48 -2.48 4.10
C VAL A 52 7.64 -3.36 3.17
N THR A 53 7.01 -4.38 3.74
CA THR A 53 5.98 -5.19 3.07
C THR A 53 4.66 -4.99 3.79
N LEU A 54 3.61 -4.67 3.04
CA LEU A 54 2.26 -4.44 3.56
C LEU A 54 1.28 -5.39 2.87
N GLN A 55 0.31 -5.88 3.64
CA GLN A 55 -0.77 -6.71 3.16
C GLN A 55 -2.08 -5.93 3.31
N PHE A 56 -2.81 -5.75 2.20
CA PHE A 56 -4.06 -5.00 2.20
C PHE A 56 -5.22 -5.80 2.81
N ASP A 57 -5.33 -7.07 2.44
CA ASP A 57 -6.38 -7.93 2.97
C ASP A 57 -5.88 -9.34 3.23
N GLU A 58 -6.59 -10.00 4.14
CA GLU A 58 -6.49 -11.43 4.38
C GLU A 58 -7.73 -12.09 3.76
N LEU A 59 -7.52 -12.96 2.76
CA LEU A 59 -8.56 -13.59 1.97
C LEU A 59 -9.76 -14.04 2.82
N SER A 60 -9.50 -14.88 3.84
CA SER A 60 -10.54 -15.53 4.66
C SER A 60 -11.18 -14.63 5.72
N ARG A 61 -10.57 -13.50 6.07
CA ARG A 61 -10.99 -12.68 7.23
C ARG A 61 -11.41 -11.26 6.88
N THR A 62 -11.19 -10.84 5.63
CA THR A 62 -11.51 -9.48 5.22
C THR A 62 -12.89 -9.40 4.62
N THR A 63 -13.73 -8.54 5.22
CA THR A 63 -14.99 -8.09 4.63
C THR A 63 -14.92 -6.59 4.48
N TYR A 64 -15.09 -6.12 3.24
CA TYR A 64 -15.11 -4.69 2.93
C TYR A 64 -16.51 -4.13 3.17
N PRO A 65 -16.71 -3.18 4.09
CA PRO A 65 -17.99 -2.53 4.33
C PRO A 65 -18.59 -2.00 3.03
N GLY A 66 -19.85 -2.35 2.75
CA GLY A 66 -20.56 -1.92 1.54
C GLY A 66 -20.17 -2.65 0.25
N ILE A 67 -19.15 -3.53 0.26
CA ILE A 67 -18.70 -4.30 -0.91
C ILE A 67 -18.93 -5.80 -0.70
N GLY A 68 -18.45 -6.36 0.42
CA GLY A 68 -18.65 -7.78 0.77
C GLY A 68 -17.39 -8.52 1.21
N SER A 69 -17.55 -9.82 1.48
CA SER A 69 -16.46 -10.72 1.92
C SER A 69 -15.49 -11.02 0.78
N MET A 70 -14.18 -10.95 1.07
CA MET A 70 -13.13 -11.32 0.10
C MET A 70 -13.14 -12.78 -0.27
N HIS A 71 -13.25 -13.71 0.70
CA HIS A 71 -13.26 -15.15 0.39
C HIS A 71 -14.62 -15.64 -0.13
N ALA A 72 -15.63 -15.71 0.75
CA ALA A 72 -16.91 -16.36 0.44
C ALA A 72 -17.72 -15.64 -0.66
N GLY A 73 -17.55 -14.32 -0.79
CA GLY A 73 -18.23 -13.52 -1.81
C GLY A 73 -17.38 -13.34 -3.06
N ILE A 74 -16.42 -12.42 -2.98
CA ILE A 74 -15.62 -11.91 -4.12
C ILE A 74 -14.64 -12.98 -4.66
N GLY A 75 -14.15 -13.88 -3.81
CA GLY A 75 -13.27 -14.97 -4.20
C GLY A 75 -14.02 -16.00 -5.03
N HIS A 76 -15.12 -16.53 -4.49
CA HIS A 76 -15.88 -17.62 -5.11
C HIS A 76 -16.88 -17.21 -6.22
N GLY A 77 -16.84 -15.97 -6.73
CA GLY A 77 -17.78 -15.63 -7.83
C GLY A 77 -19.20 -15.29 -7.38
N GLN A 78 -19.49 -15.22 -6.09
CA GLN A 78 -20.88 -15.25 -5.57
C GLN A 78 -21.57 -13.87 -5.58
N VAL A 79 -20.87 -12.81 -5.99
CA VAL A 79 -21.44 -11.46 -6.14
C VAL A 79 -21.68 -11.14 -7.61
N LYS A 80 -22.87 -10.61 -7.94
CA LYS A 80 -23.26 -10.28 -9.33
C LYS A 80 -22.32 -9.28 -10.02
N ASN A 81 -21.75 -8.35 -9.26
CA ASN A 81 -20.89 -7.27 -9.77
C ASN A 81 -19.43 -7.48 -9.36
N MET A 82 -18.90 -8.68 -9.61
CA MET A 82 -17.57 -9.10 -9.17
C MET A 82 -16.45 -8.14 -9.59
N ILE A 83 -16.44 -7.78 -10.87
CA ILE A 83 -15.40 -6.92 -11.44
C ILE A 83 -15.44 -5.54 -10.78
N GLU A 84 -16.63 -4.97 -10.61
CA GLU A 84 -16.77 -3.65 -9.97
C GLU A 84 -16.43 -3.70 -8.48
N SER A 85 -16.71 -4.80 -7.79
CA SER A 85 -16.30 -5.01 -6.40
C SER A 85 -14.77 -5.02 -6.28
N ARG A 86 -14.09 -5.75 -7.18
CA ARG A 86 -12.61 -5.77 -7.24
C ARG A 86 -12.03 -4.41 -7.61
N ARG A 87 -12.64 -3.68 -8.55
CA ARG A 87 -12.23 -2.31 -8.90
C ARG A 87 -12.36 -1.36 -7.73
N ALA A 88 -13.45 -1.41 -6.98
CA ALA A 88 -13.66 -0.58 -5.80
C ALA A 88 -12.58 -0.87 -4.72
N ILE A 89 -12.29 -2.14 -4.46
CA ILE A 89 -11.24 -2.56 -3.51
C ILE A 89 -9.85 -2.10 -3.98
N CYS A 90 -9.50 -2.33 -5.25
CA CYS A 90 -8.25 -1.81 -5.80
C CYS A 90 -8.19 -0.27 -5.66
N GLY A 91 -9.28 0.46 -5.91
CA GLY A 91 -9.33 1.90 -5.70
C GLY A 91 -9.03 2.32 -4.26
N LEU A 92 -9.51 1.56 -3.28
CA LEU A 92 -9.19 1.76 -1.86
C LEU A 92 -7.70 1.50 -1.58
N HIS A 93 -7.12 0.44 -2.16
CA HIS A 93 -5.68 0.16 -2.04
C HIS A 93 -4.85 1.32 -2.60
N PHE A 94 -5.17 1.78 -3.81
CA PHE A 94 -4.46 2.88 -4.46
C PHE A 94 -4.64 4.21 -3.75
N THR A 95 -5.74 4.41 -3.02
CA THR A 95 -5.90 5.59 -2.14
C THR A 95 -4.86 5.58 -1.02
N GLN A 96 -4.59 4.43 -0.40
CA GLN A 96 -3.57 4.31 0.64
C GLN A 96 -2.14 4.40 0.09
N ILE A 97 -1.89 3.80 -1.08
CA ILE A 97 -0.61 3.95 -1.79
C ILE A 97 -0.33 5.42 -2.11
N ALA A 98 -1.34 6.16 -2.59
CA ALA A 98 -1.22 7.59 -2.87
C ALA A 98 -0.88 8.40 -1.60
N ARG A 99 -1.41 8.02 -0.44
CA ARG A 99 -1.05 8.65 0.85
C ARG A 99 0.41 8.44 1.22
N ILE A 100 0.92 7.21 1.14
CA ILE A 100 2.35 6.94 1.38
C ILE A 100 3.20 7.70 0.36
N ALA A 101 2.84 7.67 -0.92
CA ALA A 101 3.56 8.39 -1.95
C ALA A 101 3.62 9.90 -1.66
N ALA A 102 2.51 10.51 -1.26
CA ALA A 102 2.45 11.92 -0.87
C ALA A 102 3.34 12.21 0.35
N ALA A 103 3.32 11.35 1.37
CA ALA A 103 4.18 11.48 2.54
C ALA A 103 5.67 11.42 2.16
N LEU A 104 6.10 10.43 1.37
CA LEU A 104 7.49 10.31 0.91
C LEU A 104 7.89 11.45 -0.03
N GLN A 105 6.98 11.94 -0.88
CA GLN A 105 7.22 13.08 -1.76
C GLN A 105 7.49 14.38 -0.97
N SER A 106 6.93 14.49 0.23
CA SER A 106 7.09 15.66 1.10
C SER A 106 8.41 15.71 1.85
N VAL A 107 9.16 14.60 1.90
CA VAL A 107 10.43 14.48 2.61
C VAL A 107 11.58 14.74 1.64
N PRO A 108 12.39 15.80 1.84
CA PRO A 108 13.56 16.06 1.01
C PRO A 108 14.61 14.95 1.17
N GLU A 109 15.14 14.45 0.05
CA GLU A 109 16.21 13.45 0.03
C GLU A 109 17.14 13.66 -1.17
N GLY A 110 18.42 13.93 -0.92
CA GLY A 110 19.39 14.28 -1.95
C GLY A 110 18.98 15.54 -2.72
N ASN A 111 18.85 15.42 -4.05
CA ASN A 111 18.43 16.51 -4.94
C ASN A 111 16.91 16.54 -5.21
N GLY A 112 16.13 15.70 -4.53
CA GLY A 112 14.70 15.57 -4.74
C GLY A 112 13.98 15.20 -3.45
N SER A 113 13.06 14.25 -3.55
CA SER A 113 12.29 13.70 -2.45
C SER A 113 12.61 12.24 -2.18
N MET A 114 12.20 11.74 -1.01
CA MET A 114 12.32 10.32 -0.69
C MET A 114 11.53 9.43 -1.66
N LEU A 115 10.41 9.93 -2.21
CA LEU A 115 9.67 9.21 -3.24
C LEU A 115 10.50 8.98 -4.51
N ASP A 116 11.37 9.93 -4.89
CA ASP A 116 12.21 9.79 -6.09
C ASP A 116 13.18 8.60 -5.98
N ASN A 117 13.58 8.22 -4.76
CA ASN A 117 14.47 7.08 -4.49
C ASN A 117 13.71 5.83 -4.04
N THR A 118 12.38 5.84 -4.03
CA THR A 118 11.55 4.71 -3.58
C THR A 118 10.91 3.98 -4.77
N LEU A 119 10.90 2.65 -4.71
CA LEU A 119 10.12 1.80 -5.62
C LEU A 119 9.02 1.10 -4.83
N MET A 120 7.77 1.31 -5.21
CA MET A 120 6.63 0.57 -4.66
C MET A 120 6.24 -0.55 -5.62
N ILE A 121 6.04 -1.74 -5.07
CA ILE A 121 5.62 -2.93 -5.80
C ILE A 121 4.24 -3.33 -5.29
N TYR A 122 3.24 -3.24 -6.17
CA TYR A 122 1.89 -3.74 -5.90
C TYR A 122 1.69 -5.05 -6.65
N LEU A 123 1.44 -6.13 -5.91
CA LEU A 123 1.30 -7.47 -6.45
C LEU A 123 0.13 -8.20 -5.81
N SER A 124 -0.41 -9.16 -6.55
CA SER A 124 -1.41 -10.10 -6.08
C SER A 124 -0.77 -11.23 -5.26
N ASP A 125 -1.47 -11.73 -4.25
CA ASP A 125 -1.08 -12.89 -3.44
C ASP A 125 -1.33 -14.22 -4.18
N ASN A 126 -2.23 -14.19 -5.16
CA ASN A 126 -2.60 -15.32 -6.00
C ASN A 126 -2.72 -14.90 -7.47
N GLY A 127 -2.75 -15.88 -8.38
CA GLY A 127 -2.80 -15.61 -9.82
C GLY A 127 -4.18 -15.24 -10.37
N GLU A 128 -4.55 -15.83 -11.51
CA GLU A 128 -5.69 -15.39 -12.34
C GLU A 128 -7.07 -15.64 -11.72
N SER A 129 -7.15 -16.50 -10.70
CA SER A 129 -8.41 -16.90 -10.08
C SER A 129 -8.25 -17.22 -8.60
N HIS A 130 -9.39 -17.44 -7.92
CA HIS A 130 -9.40 -17.82 -6.50
C HIS A 130 -8.72 -19.17 -6.23
N HIS A 131 -8.87 -20.14 -7.14
CA HIS A 131 -8.12 -21.40 -7.15
C HIS A 131 -7.15 -21.38 -8.33
N SER A 132 -6.21 -20.44 -8.25
CA SER A 132 -5.25 -20.17 -9.31
C SER A 132 -4.39 -21.38 -9.68
N SER A 133 -4.11 -21.49 -10.97
CA SER A 133 -3.05 -22.34 -11.53
C SER A 133 -1.68 -21.63 -11.55
N GLY A 134 -1.64 -20.33 -11.22
CA GLY A 134 -0.43 -19.54 -11.14
C GLY A 134 0.14 -19.13 -12.50
N VAL A 135 -0.71 -19.09 -13.53
CA VAL A 135 -0.26 -18.81 -14.91
C VAL A 135 -0.21 -17.32 -15.22
N ASN A 136 -0.98 -16.49 -14.50
CA ASN A 136 -0.96 -15.05 -14.69
C ASN A 136 -1.07 -14.30 -13.36
N TYR A 137 -0.18 -13.33 -13.12
CA TYR A 137 -0.14 -12.51 -11.91
C TYR A 137 -0.19 -11.03 -12.25
N GLY A 138 -1.03 -10.29 -11.54
CA GLY A 138 -1.01 -8.84 -11.58
C GLY A 138 0.19 -8.30 -10.80
N LEU A 139 1.02 -7.48 -11.46
CA LEU A 139 2.13 -6.75 -10.85
C LEU A 139 2.17 -5.32 -11.40
N LEU A 140 2.30 -4.34 -10.52
CA LEU A 140 2.51 -2.94 -10.85
C LEU A 140 3.74 -2.41 -10.10
N LEU A 141 4.59 -1.69 -10.84
CA LEU A 141 5.72 -0.95 -10.29
C LEU A 141 5.43 0.55 -10.35
N LEU A 142 5.60 1.23 -9.22
CA LEU A 142 5.44 2.68 -9.09
C LEU A 142 6.76 3.30 -8.59
N GLY A 143 7.21 4.35 -9.27
CA GLY A 143 8.53 4.95 -9.03
C GLY A 143 9.55 4.51 -10.08
N ASP A 144 10.67 5.23 -10.16
CA ASP A 144 11.74 4.94 -11.13
C ASP A 144 13.15 4.91 -10.53
N LEU A 145 13.27 4.98 -9.20
CA LEU A 145 14.53 4.95 -8.46
C LEU A 145 15.53 6.00 -8.99
N GLY A 146 15.09 7.24 -9.18
CA GLY A 146 15.87 8.33 -9.74
C GLY A 146 16.27 8.06 -11.20
N GLY A 147 15.35 7.52 -11.99
CA GLY A 147 15.55 7.21 -13.41
C GLY A 147 16.33 5.91 -13.70
N ARG A 148 16.64 5.09 -12.70
CA ARG A 148 17.29 3.76 -12.90
C ARG A 148 16.35 2.76 -13.55
N LEU A 149 15.03 2.92 -13.38
CA LEU A 149 14.02 2.10 -14.03
C LEU A 149 13.32 2.86 -15.16
N LYS A 150 13.07 2.17 -16.27
CA LYS A 150 12.30 2.73 -17.38
C LYS A 150 10.80 2.70 -17.07
N ARG A 151 10.18 3.89 -17.00
CA ARG A 151 8.73 4.06 -16.79
C ARG A 151 7.89 3.74 -18.03
N ARG A 152 6.56 3.70 -17.83
CA ARG A 152 5.52 3.56 -18.87
C ARG A 152 5.66 2.28 -19.71
N ARG A 153 5.90 1.16 -19.04
CA ARG A 153 5.97 -0.16 -19.66
C ARG A 153 4.82 -1.01 -19.18
N TYR A 154 4.20 -1.71 -20.13
CA TYR A 154 3.27 -2.79 -19.87
C TYR A 154 3.93 -4.08 -20.34
N PHE A 155 4.01 -5.07 -19.46
CA PHE A 155 4.49 -6.40 -19.79
C PHE A 155 3.38 -7.39 -19.49
N SER A 156 2.99 -8.14 -20.51
CA SER A 156 2.14 -9.32 -20.38
C SER A 156 2.96 -10.47 -20.94
N PRO A 157 3.27 -11.50 -20.14
CA PRO A 157 3.64 -12.79 -20.71
C PRO A 157 2.53 -13.16 -21.70
N GLY A 158 2.90 -13.61 -22.90
CA GLY A 158 1.96 -13.84 -24.00
C GLY A 158 0.80 -14.78 -23.63
N GLN A 159 -0.33 -14.59 -24.33
CA GLN A 159 -1.41 -15.56 -24.42
C GLN A 159 -0.91 -16.89 -24.99
#